data_AF-A0A392VRH8-F1
#
_entry.id   AF-A0A392VRH8-F1
#
_cell.length_a   1.000
_cell.length_b   1.000
_cell.length_c   1.000
_cell.angle_alpha   90.00
_cell.angle_beta   90.00
_cell.angle_gamma   90.00
#
_symmetry.space_group_name_H-M   'P 1'
#
loop_
_entity.id
_entity.type
_entity.pdbx_description
1 polymer ?
#
loop_
_entity_poly.entity_id
_entity_poly.type
_entity_poly.pdbx_seq_one_letter_code
_entity_poly.pdbx_strand_id
1 'polypeptide(L)' 'MILHQAKYVTEILREFEMLDCNSSVTPADTRFKLKVDESSDTVDS' A
#
# COMPACT_ATOMS: atom_id res chain seq x y z
N MET A 1 -8.95 -23.54 9.91
CA MET A 1 -9.02 -22.08 10.15
C MET A 1 -9.56 -21.43 8.90
N ILE A 2 -10.68 -20.72 8.99
CA ILE A 2 -11.29 -20.03 7.83
C ILE A 2 -11.01 -18.54 8.03
N LEU A 3 -10.22 -17.94 7.13
CA LEU A 3 -9.92 -16.52 7.17
C LEU A 3 -10.95 -15.76 6.33
N HIS A 4 -11.73 -14.90 6.98
CA HIS A 4 -12.62 -13.98 6.28
C HIS A 4 -11.85 -12.68 6.03
N GLN A 5 -11.42 -12.44 4.78
CA GLN A 5 -10.54 -11.31 4.42
C GLN A 5 -11.06 -9.97 4.93
N ALA A 6 -12.36 -9.70 4.77
CA ALA A 6 -12.94 -8.45 5.25
C ALA A 6 -12.84 -8.33 6.78
N LYS A 7 -13.05 -9.43 7.53
CA LYS A 7 -12.93 -9.42 9.00
C LYS A 7 -11.49 -9.19 9.42
N TYR A 8 -10.56 -9.90 8.80
CA TYR A 8 -9.12 -9.79 9.07
C TYR A 8 -8.59 -8.37 8.82
N VAL A 9 -8.96 -7.78 7.67
CA VAL A 9 -8.58 -6.39 7.34
C VAL A 9 -9.17 -5.41 8.36
N THR A 10 -10.46 -5.54 8.71
CA THR A 10 -11.09 -4.67 9.71
C THR A 10 -10.41 -4.78 11.08
N GLU A 11 -10.03 -5.98 11.52
CA GLU A 11 -9.35 -6.19 12.81
C GLU A 11 -7.97 -5.54 12.85
N ILE A 12 -7.17 -5.73 11.80
CA ILE A 12 -5.84 -5.08 11.68
C ILE A 12 -5.99 -3.56 11.67
N LEU A 13 -6.86 -3.02 10.82
CA LEU A 13 -7.04 -1.57 10.74
C LEU A 13 -7.51 -0.97 12.08
N ARG A 14 -8.31 -1.69 12.86
CA ARG A 14 -8.72 -1.27 14.20
C ARG A 14 -7.55 -1.22 15.18
N GLU A 15 -6.67 -2.22 15.18
CA GLU A 15 -5.51 -2.31 16.08
C GLU A 15 -4.57 -1.11 15.94
N PHE A 16 -4.45 -0.58 14.73
CA PHE A 16 -3.58 0.57 14.43
C PHE A 16 -4.33 1.90 14.32
N GLU A 17 -5.59 1.97 14.76
CA GLU A 17 -6.43 3.19 14.71
C GLU A 17 -6.61 3.76 13.29
N MET A 18 -6.62 2.89 12.27
CA MET A 18 -6.67 3.27 10.85
C MET A 18 -8.05 3.15 10.20
N LEU A 19 -9.11 2.86 10.96
CA LEU A 19 -10.47 2.68 10.42
C LEU A 19 -11.02 3.94 9.76
N ASP A 20 -10.64 5.12 10.27
CA ASP A 20 -11.08 6.43 9.78
C ASP A 20 -10.01 7.12 8.92
N CYS A 21 -8.95 6.41 8.54
CA CYS A 21 -7.92 6.96 7.67
C CYS A 21 -8.46 7.14 6.24
N ASN A 22 -8.15 8.29 5.64
CA ASN A 22 -8.33 8.48 4.22
C ASN A 22 -7.39 7.57 3.44
N SER A 23 -7.85 7.07 2.29
CA SER A 23 -6.95 6.38 1.35
C SER A 23 -5.83 7.34 0.96
N SER A 24 -4.59 6.92 1.22
CA SER A 24 -3.40 7.68 0.84
C SER A 24 -2.81 7.08 -0.44
N VAL A 25 -2.41 7.95 -1.38
CA VAL A 25 -1.64 7.53 -2.53
C VAL A 25 -0.23 7.23 -2.04
N THR A 26 0.14 5.94 -2.07
CA THR A 26 1.51 5.54 -1.80
C THR A 26 2.25 5.37 -3.13
N PRO A 27 3.57 5.57 -3.18
CA PRO A 27 4.37 5.23 -4.37
C PRO A 27 4.23 3.76 -4.80
N ALA A 28 3.74 2.89 -3.90
CA ALA A 28 3.47 1.47 -4.17
C ALA A 28 2.03 1.20 -4.69
N ASP A 29 1.16 2.21 -4.79
CA ASP A 29 -0.18 2.03 -5.34
C ASP A 29 -0.09 1.68 -6.84
N THR A 30 -0.53 0.46 -7.17
CA THR A 30 -0.40 -0.16 -8.49
C THR A 30 -1.23 0.53 -9.57
N ARG A 31 -2.17 1.40 -9.18
CA ARG A 31 -2.93 2.23 -10.12
C ARG A 31 -2.08 3.33 -10.75
N PHE A 32 -0.94 3.67 -10.15
CA PHE A 32 0.00 4.65 -10.68
C PHE A 32 1.19 3.92 -11.30
N LYS A 33 1.38 4.10 -12.61
CA LYS A 33 2.60 3.63 -13.26
C LYS A 33 3.76 4.49 -12.77
N LEU A 34 4.72 3.85 -12.11
CA LEU A 34 6.00 4.47 -11.80
C LEU A 34 6.65 4.95 -13.09
N LYS A 35 7.07 6.22 -13.11
CA LYS A 35 7.89 6.77 -14.19
C LYS A 35 9.35 6.58 -13.82
N VAL A 36 10.15 6.21 -14.80
CA VAL A 36 11.61 6.25 -14.67
C VAL A 36 12.00 7.72 -14.60
N ASP A 37 12.80 8.06 -13.59
CA ASP A 37 13.45 9.36 -13.54
C ASP A 37 14.66 9.30 -14.50
N GLU A 38 14.64 10.13 -15.54
CA GLU A 38 15.71 10.17 -16.55
C GLU A 38 17.06 10.61 -15.96
N SER A 39 17.05 11.20 -14.76
CA SER A 39 18.27 11.58 -14.03
C SER A 39 18.78 10.50 -13.07
N SER A 40 18.08 9.37 -12.96
CA SER A 40 18.46 8.29 -12.04
C SER A 40 19.49 7.33 -12.64
N ASP A 41 20.49 6.97 -11.84
CA ASP A 41 21.47 5.95 -12.19
C ASP A 41 20.86 4.54 -12.12
N THR A 42 21.30 3.65 -13.00
CA THR A 42 20.89 2.24 -12.96
C THR A 42 21.46 1.57 -11.70
N VAL A 43 20.57 1.01 -10.88
CA VAL A 43 20.96 0.36 -9.61
C VAL A 43 21.78 -0.92 -9.84
N ASP A 44 21.55 -1.61 -10.96
CA ASP A 44 22.23 -2.87 -11.33
C ASP A 44 23.59 -2.67 -12.04
N SER A 45 24.28 -1.56 -11.77
CA SER A 45 25.60 -1.27 -12.35
C SER A 45 26.72 -2.15 -11.79
#